data_AF-A0A1H0N4E4-F1
#
_entry.id   AF-A0A1H0N4E4-F1
#
_cell.length_a   1.000
_cell.length_b   1.000
_cell.length_c   1.000
_cell.angle_alpha   90.00
_cell.angle_beta   90.00
_cell.angle_gamma   90.00
#
_symmetry.space_group_name_H-M   'P 1'
#
loop_
_entity.id
_entity.type
_entity.pdbx_description
1 polymer ?
#
loop_
_entity_poly.entity_id
_entity_poly.type
_entity_poly.pdbx_seq_one_letter_code
_entity_poly.pdbx_strand_id
1 'polypeptide(L)'
;MVALVVILFPPLVIAFLLIMERVEEPLRRPTSQRQVEEFLASATPADVDALASSGIRRAMDRWRGRRTGRTTRGTEAVTAHRSSD
;
A
#
# COMPACT_ATOMS: atom_id res chain seq x y z
N MET A 1 -14.91 24.70 -38.78
CA MET A 1 -14.69 23.41 -38.08
C MET A 1 -13.25 23.26 -37.57
N VAL A 2 -12.22 23.35 -38.42
CA VAL A 2 -10.81 23.10 -38.03
C VAL A 2 -10.27 24.07 -36.96
N ALA A 3 -10.55 25.37 -37.08
CA ALA A 3 -10.05 26.38 -36.13
C ALA A 3 -10.53 26.12 -34.69
N LEU A 4 -11.75 25.61 -34.53
CA LEU A 4 -12.30 25.27 -33.21
C LEU A 4 -11.54 24.09 -32.59
N VAL A 5 -11.17 23.09 -33.39
CA VAL A 5 -10.37 21.94 -32.92
C VAL A 5 -8.99 22.40 -32.47
N VAL A 6 -8.32 23.26 -33.23
CA VAL A 6 -6.97 23.74 -32.89
C VAL A 6 -6.95 24.53 -31.58
N ILE A 7 -8.01 25.32 -31.30
CA ILE A 7 -8.13 26.11 -30.07
C ILE A 7 -8.54 25.23 -28.89
N LEU A 8 -9.45 24.27 -29.09
CA LEU A 8 -10.04 23.47 -28.01
C LEU A 8 -9.20 22.23 -27.66
N PHE A 9 -8.40 21.72 -28.60
CA PHE A 9 -7.61 20.51 -28.40
C PHE A 9 -6.51 20.66 -27.33
N PRO A 10 -5.67 21.72 -27.31
CA PRO A 10 -4.67 21.90 -26.26
C PRO A 10 -5.25 21.93 -24.84
N PRO A 11 -6.29 22.73 -24.53
CA PRO A 11 -6.89 22.72 -23.19
C PRO A 11 -7.62 21.40 -22.88
N LEU A 12 -8.19 20.69 -23.88
CA LEU A 12 -8.78 19.37 -23.67
C LEU A 12 -7.75 18.33 -23.23
N VAL A 13 -6.56 18.31 -23.85
CA VAL A 13 -5.48 17.39 -23.47
C VAL A 13 -4.97 17.74 -22.08
N ILE A 14 -4.75 19.02 -21.78
CA ILE A 14 -4.34 19.47 -20.44
C ILE A 14 -5.39 19.09 -19.40
N ALA A 15 -6.67 19.33 -19.66
CA ALA A 15 -7.76 18.94 -18.78
C ALA A 15 -7.80 17.41 -18.59
N PHE A 16 -7.59 16.63 -19.65
CA PHE A 16 -7.51 15.18 -19.57
C PHE A 16 -6.33 14.71 -18.72
N LEU A 17 -5.15 15.32 -18.84
CA LEU A 17 -3.98 15.03 -18.02
C LEU A 17 -4.19 15.41 -16.54
N LEU A 18 -4.87 16.53 -16.28
CA LEU A 18 -5.26 16.94 -14.92
C LEU A 18 -6.39 16.06 -14.35
N ILE A 19 -7.27 15.51 -15.19
CA ILE A 19 -8.26 14.52 -14.78
C ILE A 19 -7.59 13.18 -14.54
N MET A 20 -6.58 12.79 -15.32
CA MET A 20 -5.74 11.63 -15.02
C MET A 20 -5.13 11.76 -13.64
N GLU A 21 -4.73 12.95 -13.17
CA GLU A 21 -4.35 13.16 -11.77
C GLU A 21 -5.49 12.81 -10.79
N ARG A 22 -6.74 13.22 -11.10
CA ARG A 22 -7.95 12.88 -10.32
C ARG A 22 -8.41 11.41 -10.42
N VAL A 23 -8.05 10.71 -11.50
CA VAL A 23 -8.30 9.28 -11.72
C VAL A 23 -7.14 8.42 -11.17
N GLU A 24 -5.95 9.00 -11.06
CA GLU A 24 -4.76 8.46 -10.39
C GLU A 24 -4.76 8.75 -8.88
N GLU A 25 -5.67 9.59 -8.39
CA GLU A 25 -5.80 9.94 -6.97
C GLU A 25 -6.17 8.77 -6.03
N PRO A 26 -6.72 7.62 -6.47
CA PRO A 26 -6.75 6.42 -5.62
C PRO A 26 -5.40 5.67 -5.58
N LEU A 27 -4.46 5.95 -6.50
CA LEU A 27 -3.17 5.28 -6.64
C LEU A 27 -1.99 6.11 -6.11
N ARG A 28 -2.18 7.42 -5.89
CA ARG A 28 -1.25 8.29 -5.14
C ARG A 28 -1.55 8.35 -3.64
N ARG A 29 -1.92 7.23 -3.04
CA ARG A 29 -1.63 7.02 -1.61
C ARG A 29 -0.25 6.39 -1.53
N PRO A 30 0.81 7.14 -1.17
CA PRO A 30 2.09 6.55 -0.77
C PRO A 30 1.87 5.82 0.56
N THR A 31 1.27 4.64 0.48
CA THR A 31 1.19 3.65 1.56
C THR A 31 1.97 2.40 1.16
N SER A 32 2.51 2.34 -0.06
CA SER A 32 3.33 1.22 -0.53
C SER A 32 4.81 1.39 -0.22
N GLN A 33 5.44 2.54 -0.46
CA GLN A 33 6.90 2.64 -0.38
C GLN A 33 7.44 2.45 1.05
N ARG A 34 6.84 3.14 2.02
CA ARG A 34 7.18 2.99 3.44
C ARG A 34 6.88 1.58 3.98
N GLN A 35 5.78 0.96 3.55
CA GLN A 35 5.47 -0.43 3.91
C GLN A 35 6.40 -1.44 3.23
N VAL A 36 6.88 -1.15 2.03
CA VAL A 36 7.85 -2.00 1.32
C VAL A 36 9.23 -1.89 1.95
N GLU A 37 9.69 -0.68 2.31
CA GLU A 37 10.93 -0.52 3.09
C GLU A 37 10.85 -1.25 4.43
N GLU A 38 9.72 -1.13 5.13
CA GLU A 38 9.54 -1.79 6.42
C GLU A 38 9.30 -3.30 6.29
N PHE A 39 8.73 -3.76 5.17
CA PHE A 39 8.71 -5.16 4.78
C PHE A 39 10.13 -5.64 4.54
N LEU A 40 10.93 -5.01 3.68
CA LEU A 40 12.32 -5.43 3.43
C LEU A 40 13.18 -5.40 4.70
N ALA A 41 12.95 -4.46 5.61
CA ALA A 41 13.65 -4.38 6.88
C ALA A 41 13.25 -5.48 7.89
N SER A 42 12.03 -6.04 7.80
CA SER A 42 11.49 -6.99 8.79
C SER A 42 11.02 -8.33 8.21
N ALA A 43 11.12 -8.51 6.90
CA ALA A 43 10.68 -9.70 6.18
C ALA A 43 11.63 -10.84 6.45
N THR A 44 11.05 -12.01 6.70
CA THR A 44 11.82 -13.25 6.83
C THR A 44 12.07 -13.85 5.44
N PRO A 45 13.07 -14.73 5.26
CA PRO A 45 13.34 -15.37 3.98
C PRO A 45 12.11 -16.04 3.35
N ALA A 46 11.23 -16.60 4.17
CA ALA A 46 9.95 -17.18 3.73
C ALA A 46 8.93 -16.16 3.18
N ASP A 47 9.00 -14.89 3.60
CA ASP A 47 8.18 -13.81 3.01
C ASP A 47 8.73 -13.36 1.65
N VAL A 48 10.05 -13.33 1.51
CA VAL A 48 10.73 -12.98 0.26
C VAL A 48 10.51 -14.07 -0.80
N ASP A 49 10.55 -15.34 -0.39
CA ASP A 49 10.24 -16.47 -1.27
C ASP A 49 8.76 -16.48 -1.71
N ALA A 50 7.85 -16.12 -0.81
CA ALA A 50 6.43 -15.90 -1.17
C ALA A 50 6.25 -14.70 -2.11
N LEU A 51 7.04 -13.65 -1.94
CA LEU A 51 7.06 -12.48 -2.83
C LEU A 51 7.50 -12.87 -4.25
N ALA A 52 8.57 -13.67 -4.36
CA ALA A 52 9.12 -14.14 -5.62
C ALA A 52 8.20 -15.16 -6.33
N SER A 53 7.57 -16.07 -5.58
CA SER A 53 6.75 -17.15 -6.13
C SER A 53 5.27 -16.80 -6.36
N SER A 54 4.71 -15.88 -5.56
CA SER A 54 3.25 -15.60 -5.55
C SER A 54 2.87 -14.12 -5.66
N GLY A 55 3.85 -13.22 -5.74
CA GLY A 55 3.66 -11.79 -5.93
C GLY A 55 3.44 -10.98 -4.63
N ILE A 56 3.60 -9.66 -4.75
CA ILE A 56 3.62 -8.68 -3.65
C ILE A 56 2.37 -8.77 -2.76
N ARG A 57 1.20 -8.93 -3.36
CA ARG A 57 -0.08 -8.89 -2.65
C ARG A 57 -0.18 -10.01 -1.61
N ARG A 58 0.19 -11.25 -1.98
CA ARG A 58 0.10 -12.42 -1.10
C ARG A 58 1.21 -12.47 -0.04
N ALA A 59 2.41 -11.98 -0.34
CA ALA A 59 3.49 -11.84 0.63
C ALA A 59 3.16 -10.81 1.72
N MET A 60 2.57 -9.68 1.31
CA MET A 60 2.15 -8.60 2.22
C MET A 60 1.03 -9.05 3.17
N ASP A 61 0.03 -9.78 2.68
CA ASP A 61 -1.07 -10.29 3.53
C ASP A 61 -0.55 -11.25 4.61
N ARG A 62 0.40 -12.14 4.25
CA ARG A 62 1.06 -13.06 5.19
C ARG A 62 1.88 -12.32 6.24
N TRP A 63 2.66 -11.33 5.83
CA TRP A 63 3.48 -10.52 6.74
C TRP A 63 2.64 -9.71 7.73
N ARG A 64 1.53 -9.10 7.28
CA ARG A 64 0.59 -8.38 8.16
C ARG A 64 -0.03 -9.30 9.19
N GLY A 65 -0.46 -10.50 8.79
CA GLY A 65 -1.02 -11.50 9.69
C GLY A 65 -0.06 -11.86 10.84
N ARG A 66 1.25 -11.95 10.54
CA ARG A 66 2.29 -12.22 11.57
C ARG A 66 2.55 -11.05 12.50
N ARG A 67 2.45 -9.80 12.04
CA ARG A 67 2.56 -8.62 12.93
C ARG A 67 1.37 -8.53 13.87
N THR A 68 0.16 -8.62 13.35
CA THR A 68 -1.07 -8.49 14.17
C THR A 68 -1.15 -9.58 15.24
N GLY A 69 -0.78 -10.83 14.91
CA GLY A 69 -0.76 -11.92 15.90
C GLY A 69 0.26 -11.76 17.03
N ARG A 70 1.26 -10.88 16.87
CA ARG A 70 2.24 -10.56 17.92
C ARG A 70 1.72 -9.48 18.86
N THR A 71 0.96 -8.52 18.35
CA THR A 71 0.32 -7.47 19.14
C THR A 71 -0.75 -8.03 20.06
N THR A 72 -1.60 -8.95 19.58
CA THR A 72 -2.66 -9.56 20.40
C THR A 72 -2.11 -10.38 21.56
N ARG A 73 -1.05 -11.19 21.36
CA ARG A 73 -0.39 -11.91 22.47
C ARG A 73 0.26 -10.96 23.48
N GLY A 74 0.83 -9.85 23.03
CA GLY A 74 1.44 -8.86 23.91
C GLY A 74 0.40 -8.18 24.80
N THR A 75 -0.75 -7.81 24.24
CA THR A 75 -1.85 -7.20 25.00
C THR A 75 -2.44 -8.18 26.01
N GLU A 76 -2.64 -9.45 25.64
CA GLU A 76 -3.18 -10.48 26.52
C GLU A 76 -2.25 -10.79 27.70
N ALA A 77 -0.93 -10.82 27.46
CA ALA A 77 0.07 -10.99 28.52
C ALA A 77 0.11 -9.80 29.50
N VAL A 78 -0.05 -8.57 29.01
CA VAL A 78 -0.08 -7.36 29.84
C VAL A 78 -1.37 -7.26 30.66
N THR A 79 -2.51 -7.67 30.10
CA THR A 79 -3.77 -7.72 30.85
C THR A 79 -3.81 -8.85 31.86
N ALA A 80 -3.22 -10.01 31.55
CA ALA A 80 -3.11 -11.13 32.47
C ALA A 80 -2.20 -10.81 33.66
N HIS A 81 -1.13 -10.03 33.45
CA HIS A 81 -0.25 -9.61 34.53
C HIS A 81 -0.90 -8.57 35.46
N ARG A 82 -1.74 -7.68 34.91
CA ARG A 82 -2.47 -6.66 35.70
C ARG A 82 -3.63 -7.23 36.54
N SER A 83 -4.15 -8.42 36.22
CA SER A 83 -5.22 -9.05 37.03
C SER A 83 -4.70 -9.91 38.18
N SER A 84 -3.38 -9.94 38.40
CA SER A 84 -2.74 -10.72 39.47
C SER A 84 -2.09 -9.86 40.56
N ASP A 85 -2.20 -8.53 40.47
CA ASP A 85 -1.94 -7.55 41.55
C ASP A 85 -3.27 -7.10 42.18
#